data_AF-A0A4V0XQA7-F1
#
_entry.id   AF-A0A4V0XQA7-F1
#
_cell.length_a   1.000
_cell.length_b   1.000
_cell.length_c   1.000
_cell.angle_alpha   90.00
_cell.angle_beta   90.00
_cell.angle_gamma   90.00
#
_symmetry.space_group_name_H-M   'P 1'
#
loop_
_entity.id
_entity.type
_entity.pdbx_description
1 polymer ?
#
loop_
_entity_poly.entity_id
_entity_poly.type
_entity_poly.pdbx_seq_one_letter_code
_entity_poly.pdbx_strand_id
1 'polypeptide(L)'
;MTRITRREIWNRNKLLIVSAITILVLFFPTGFVHELGHILVCTSNGYDYVFSIADLALNVRCSASPQPILLYFVLGGIFGMITSVSLFLSKKIRSNPGIFIGVSVTAFDHFLKSIFETFTHSAYLSNPNLSIYMSVLSVFFMLGLFVFFSKRATSKTAEMI
;
A
#
# COMPACT_ATOMS: atom_id res chain seq x y z
N MET A 1 -8.79 4.35 37.12
CA MET A 1 -9.62 4.69 35.93
C MET A 1 -9.32 3.71 34.79
N THR A 2 -9.97 2.54 34.81
CA THR A 2 -9.88 1.53 33.76
C THR A 2 -10.84 1.89 32.64
N ARG A 3 -10.36 2.60 31.60
CA ARG A 3 -11.12 2.72 30.35
C ARG A 3 -11.12 1.34 29.68
N ILE A 4 -12.12 0.53 30.01
CA ILE A 4 -12.55 -0.58 29.15
C ILE A 4 -13.02 0.09 27.86
N THR A 5 -12.10 0.26 26.91
CA THR A 5 -12.44 0.70 25.56
C THR A 5 -13.34 -0.38 24.99
N ARG A 6 -14.65 -0.09 24.95
CA ARG A 6 -15.66 -0.89 24.27
C ARG A 6 -15.18 -1.07 22.82
N ARG A 7 -14.48 -2.17 22.52
CA ARG A 7 -14.10 -2.50 21.15
C ARG A 7 -15.42 -2.79 20.45
N GLU A 8 -15.80 -1.92 19.51
CA GLU A 8 -16.96 -2.18 18.66
C GLU A 8 -16.81 -3.61 18.10
N ILE A 9 -17.87 -4.40 18.22
CA ILE A 9 -17.95 -5.69 17.55
C ILE A 9 -18.17 -5.37 16.07
N TRP A 10 -17.13 -5.56 15.26
CA TRP A 10 -17.20 -5.28 13.83
C TRP A 10 -17.98 -6.38 13.12
N ASN A 11 -19.06 -6.01 12.44
CA ASN A 11 -19.68 -6.86 11.43
C ASN A 11 -18.63 -7.15 10.33
N ARG A 12 -18.54 -8.42 9.89
CA ARG A 12 -17.66 -8.86 8.80
C ARG A 12 -17.80 -7.99 7.55
N ASN A 13 -19.02 -7.61 7.17
CA ASN A 13 -19.26 -6.77 6.00
C ASN A 13 -18.71 -5.35 6.21
N LYS A 14 -18.92 -4.77 7.41
CA LYS A 14 -18.38 -3.46 7.78
C LYS A 14 -16.84 -3.47 7.72
N LEU A 15 -16.21 -4.55 8.19
CA LEU A 15 -14.76 -4.70 8.18
C LEU A 15 -14.21 -4.73 6.75
N LEU A 16 -14.80 -5.54 5.86
CA LEU A 16 -14.39 -5.62 4.45
C LEU A 16 -14.58 -4.28 3.74
N ILE A 17 -15.77 -3.68 3.85
CA ILE A 17 -16.12 -2.43 3.15
C ILE A 17 -15.19 -1.30 3.59
N VAL A 18 -14.97 -1.12 4.90
CA VAL A 18 -14.08 -0.05 5.39
C VAL A 18 -12.64 -0.30 4.97
N SER A 19 -12.17 -1.55 4.93
CA SER A 19 -10.83 -1.88 4.46
C SER A 19 -10.67 -1.54 2.97
N ALA A 20 -11.63 -1.95 2.14
CA ALA A 20 -11.63 -1.70 0.70
C ALA A 20 -11.70 -0.19 0.38
N ILE A 21 -12.59 0.55 1.04
CA ILE A 21 -12.67 2.01 0.89
C ILE A 21 -11.35 2.66 1.30
N THR A 22 -10.73 2.21 2.39
CA THR A 22 -9.44 2.75 2.84
C THR A 22 -8.35 2.55 1.78
N ILE A 23 -8.28 1.36 1.16
CA ILE A 23 -7.32 1.09 0.07
C ILE A 23 -7.56 2.03 -1.12
N LEU A 24 -8.83 2.17 -1.55
CA LEU A 24 -9.18 3.04 -2.68
C LEU A 24 -8.85 4.52 -2.41
N VAL A 25 -9.13 5.00 -1.19
CA VAL A 25 -8.84 6.38 -0.78
C VAL A 25 -7.34 6.63 -0.73
N LEU A 26 -6.55 5.66 -0.28
CA LEU A 26 -5.10 5.79 -0.17
C LEU A 26 -4.36 5.60 -1.49
N PHE A 27 -4.98 4.94 -2.47
CA PHE A 27 -4.37 4.59 -3.76
C PHE A 27 -3.68 5.79 -4.44
N PHE A 28 -4.40 6.88 -4.65
CA PHE A 28 -3.84 8.07 -5.32
C PHE A 28 -2.83 8.83 -4.46
N PRO A 29 -3.12 9.16 -3.17
CA PRO A 29 -2.16 9.85 -2.32
C PRO A 29 -0.82 9.12 -2.16
N THR A 30 -0.84 7.81 -1.85
CA THR A 30 0.40 7.06 -1.65
C THR A 30 1.08 6.76 -2.98
N GLY A 31 0.32 6.57 -4.05
CA GLY A 31 0.83 6.46 -5.42
C GLY A 31 1.56 7.72 -5.87
N PHE A 32 1.03 8.91 -5.57
CA PHE A 32 1.71 10.16 -5.90
C PHE A 32 3.05 10.27 -5.19
N VAL A 33 3.10 9.94 -3.89
CA VAL A 33 4.37 9.96 -3.14
C VAL A 33 5.34 8.87 -3.62
N HIS A 34 4.84 7.73 -4.09
CA HIS A 34 5.66 6.75 -4.79
C HIS A 34 6.30 7.36 -6.04
N GLU A 35 5.53 8.03 -6.90
CA GLU A 35 6.08 8.69 -8.10
C GLU A 35 7.08 9.82 -7.75
N LEU A 36 6.89 10.52 -6.62
CA LEU A 36 7.88 11.49 -6.14
C LEU A 36 9.26 10.86 -5.88
N GLY A 37 9.32 9.58 -5.48
CA GLY A 37 10.57 8.85 -5.35
C GLY A 37 11.32 8.73 -6.68
N HIS A 38 10.61 8.40 -7.75
CA HIS A 38 11.15 8.34 -9.12
C HIS A 38 11.60 9.73 -9.60
N ILE A 39 10.77 10.76 -9.38
CA ILE A 39 11.07 12.15 -9.74
C ILE A 39 12.33 12.64 -9.04
N LEU A 40 12.50 12.32 -7.76
CA LEU A 40 13.67 12.76 -6.98
C LEU A 40 14.97 12.24 -7.60
N VAL A 41 15.03 10.98 -8.00
CA VAL A 41 16.24 10.42 -8.63
C VAL A 41 16.46 11.02 -10.03
N CYS A 42 15.38 11.16 -10.81
CA CYS A 42 15.46 11.75 -12.14
C CYS A 42 16.01 13.19 -12.12
N THR A 43 15.42 14.04 -11.27
CA THR A 43 15.80 15.46 -11.14
C THR A 43 17.18 15.66 -10.50
N SER A 44 17.56 14.81 -9.53
CA SER A 44 18.92 14.85 -8.95
C SER A 44 20.02 14.43 -9.93
N ASN A 45 19.67 13.68 -10.98
CA ASN A 45 20.56 13.39 -12.11
C ASN A 45 20.58 14.51 -13.17
N GLY A 46 19.81 15.59 -12.98
CA GLY A 46 19.72 16.71 -13.93
C GLY A 46 18.83 16.43 -15.14
N TYR A 47 17.94 15.44 -15.06
CA TYR A 47 17.02 15.09 -16.13
C TYR A 47 15.61 15.62 -15.91
N ASP A 48 14.91 15.89 -17.01
CA ASP A 48 13.48 16.23 -17.01
C ASP A 48 12.62 14.98 -16.82
N TYR A 49 11.40 15.16 -16.33
CA TYR A 49 10.44 14.07 -16.14
C TYR A 49 9.08 14.40 -16.76
N VAL A 50 8.37 13.35 -17.17
CA VAL A 50 6.97 13.41 -17.59
C VAL A 50 6.15 12.60 -16.60
N PHE A 51 5.24 13.27 -15.91
CA PHE A 51 4.23 12.65 -15.06
C PHE A 51 2.96 12.41 -15.87
N SER A 52 2.40 11.21 -15.79
CA SER A 52 1.20 10.84 -16.53
C SER A 52 0.28 9.95 -15.69
N ILE A 53 -1.02 10.03 -15.99
CA ILE A 53 -2.04 9.16 -15.42
C ILE A 53 -2.70 8.42 -16.59
N ALA A 54 -2.55 7.11 -16.61
CA ALA A 54 -3.11 6.25 -17.65
C ALA A 54 -3.62 4.96 -17.01
N ASP A 55 -4.80 4.48 -17.41
CA ASP A 55 -5.39 3.21 -16.93
C ASP A 55 -5.46 3.08 -15.40
N LEU A 56 -5.80 4.18 -14.71
CA LEU A 56 -5.79 4.30 -13.24
C LEU A 56 -4.41 4.04 -12.60
N ALA A 57 -3.34 4.02 -13.37
CA ALA A 57 -1.97 3.98 -12.88
C ALA A 57 -1.31 5.37 -12.98
N LEU A 58 -0.59 5.73 -11.93
CA LEU A 58 0.33 6.86 -11.94
C LEU A 58 1.66 6.38 -12.51
N ASN A 59 2.29 7.17 -13.37
CA ASN A 59 3.55 6.80 -14.00
C ASN A 59 4.42 8.04 -14.20
N VAL A 60 5.70 7.92 -13.83
CA VAL A 60 6.76 8.87 -14.17
C VAL A 60 7.74 8.25 -15.15
N ARG A 61 8.10 9.03 -16.17
CA ARG A 61 9.20 8.70 -17.09
C ARG A 61 10.26 9.79 -17.02
N CYS A 62 11.51 9.38 -16.88
CA CYS A 62 12.65 10.28 -16.95
C CYS A 62 13.11 10.45 -18.41
N SER A 63 13.58 11.64 -18.79
CA SER A 63 14.00 11.93 -20.16
C SER A 63 15.25 11.15 -20.61
N ALA A 64 16.07 10.73 -19.64
CA ALA A 64 17.20 9.83 -19.82
C ALA A 64 17.22 8.76 -18.71
N SER A 65 18.14 7.80 -18.80
CA SER A 65 18.28 6.73 -17.79
C SER A 65 19.02 7.24 -16.53
N PRO A 66 18.34 7.40 -15.39
CA PRO A 66 18.96 7.90 -14.16
C PRO A 66 19.98 6.92 -13.58
N GLN A 67 21.03 7.45 -12.95
CA GLN A 67 22.05 6.65 -12.26
C GLN A 67 22.13 6.98 -10.77
N PRO A 68 22.26 5.97 -9.89
CA PRO A 68 22.18 4.54 -10.18
C PRO A 68 20.73 4.11 -10.45
N ILE A 69 20.51 3.34 -11.53
CA ILE A 69 19.16 2.94 -11.97
C ILE A 69 18.39 2.12 -10.92
N LEU A 70 19.10 1.36 -10.08
CA LEU A 70 18.52 0.62 -8.96
C LEU A 70 17.83 1.57 -7.97
N LEU A 71 18.44 2.73 -7.71
CA LEU A 71 17.92 3.71 -6.76
C LEU A 71 16.63 4.35 -7.29
N TYR A 72 16.55 4.59 -8.59
CA TYR A 72 15.33 5.04 -9.24
C TYR A 72 14.17 4.09 -8.94
N PHE A 73 14.32 2.80 -9.28
CA PHE A 73 13.25 1.83 -9.07
C PHE A 73 12.90 1.58 -7.61
N VAL A 74 13.90 1.49 -6.73
CA VAL A 74 13.64 1.15 -5.32
C VAL A 74 12.96 2.32 -4.58
N LEU A 75 13.31 3.57 -4.91
CA LEU A 75 12.85 4.73 -4.14
C LEU A 75 11.37 4.99 -4.28
N GLY A 76 10.76 4.71 -5.43
CA GLY A 76 9.32 4.84 -5.57
C GLY A 76 8.59 3.95 -4.56
N GLY A 77 8.92 2.65 -4.54
CA GLY A 77 8.37 1.70 -3.58
C GLY A 77 8.64 2.07 -2.11
N ILE A 78 9.87 2.51 -1.79
CA ILE A 78 10.25 2.95 -0.44
C ILE A 78 9.42 4.15 0.01
N PHE A 79 9.25 5.16 -0.83
CA PHE A 79 8.50 6.38 -0.48
C PHE A 79 7.02 6.10 -0.24
N GLY A 80 6.41 5.27 -1.10
CA GLY A 80 5.04 4.79 -0.91
C GLY A 80 4.89 3.99 0.40
N MET A 81 5.86 3.13 0.72
CA MET A 81 5.88 2.36 1.95
C MET A 81 6.04 3.24 3.19
N ILE A 82 7.01 4.17 3.21
CA ILE A 82 7.23 5.11 4.32
C ILE A 82 5.95 5.91 4.59
N THR A 83 5.34 6.44 3.53
CA THR A 83 4.09 7.20 3.63
C THR A 83 2.98 6.35 4.25
N SER A 84 2.78 5.15 3.74
CA SER A 84 1.74 4.23 4.24
C SER A 84 1.99 3.80 5.69
N VAL A 85 3.22 3.48 6.06
CA VAL A 85 3.59 3.07 7.43
C VAL A 85 3.48 4.25 8.40
N SER A 86 3.81 5.47 7.96
CA SER A 86 3.69 6.68 8.80
C SER A 86 2.26 6.93 9.28
N LEU A 87 1.25 6.48 8.52
CA LEU A 87 -0.15 6.58 8.93
C LEU A 87 -0.44 5.82 10.24
N PHE A 88 0.33 4.78 10.58
CA PHE A 88 0.19 4.07 11.86
C PHE A 88 0.61 4.90 13.08
N LEU A 89 1.30 6.03 12.91
CA LEU A 89 1.54 6.96 14.00
C LEU A 89 0.21 7.49 14.58
N SER A 90 -0.82 7.61 13.73
CA SER A 90 -2.16 8.00 14.16
C SER A 90 -2.85 6.90 14.97
N LYS A 91 -3.17 7.21 16.23
CA LYS A 91 -3.95 6.31 17.11
C LYS A 91 -5.32 5.97 16.52
N LYS A 92 -5.94 6.89 15.78
CA LYS A 92 -7.26 6.68 15.14
C LYS A 92 -7.21 5.51 14.16
N ILE A 93 -6.15 5.44 13.35
CA ILE A 93 -5.91 4.36 12.38
C ILE A 93 -5.68 3.04 13.10
N ARG A 94 -4.80 3.01 14.11
CA ARG A 94 -4.52 1.79 14.90
C ARG A 94 -5.72 1.27 15.68
N SER A 95 -6.67 2.14 16.02
CA SER A 95 -7.86 1.77 16.80
C SER A 95 -9.02 1.22 15.96
N ASN A 96 -9.03 1.47 14.64
CA ASN A 96 -10.08 1.01 13.75
C ASN A 96 -9.57 -0.18 12.91
N PRO A 97 -10.07 -1.40 13.14
CA PRO A 97 -9.59 -2.60 12.45
C PRO A 97 -9.70 -2.53 10.92
N GLY A 98 -10.76 -1.95 10.37
CA GLY A 98 -10.93 -1.86 8.92
C GLY A 98 -9.91 -0.92 8.29
N ILE A 99 -9.72 0.26 8.88
CA ILE A 99 -8.72 1.22 8.42
C ILE A 99 -7.31 0.65 8.59
N PHE A 100 -7.05 -0.03 9.72
CA PHE A 100 -5.78 -0.70 9.96
C PHE A 100 -5.45 -1.71 8.86
N ILE A 101 -6.39 -2.59 8.51
CA ILE A 101 -6.21 -3.57 7.42
C ILE A 101 -5.93 -2.84 6.11
N GLY A 102 -6.73 -1.83 5.75
CA GLY A 102 -6.53 -1.09 4.51
C GLY A 102 -5.14 -0.45 4.41
N VAL A 103 -4.70 0.26 5.45
CA VAL A 103 -3.35 0.85 5.52
C VAL A 103 -2.26 -0.21 5.46
N SER A 104 -2.43 -1.35 6.14
CA SER A 104 -1.46 -2.45 6.09
C SER A 104 -1.32 -3.02 4.68
N VAL A 105 -2.43 -3.19 3.96
CA VAL A 105 -2.42 -3.68 2.58
C VAL A 105 -1.76 -2.67 1.65
N THR A 106 -2.06 -1.37 1.78
CA THR A 106 -1.38 -0.33 0.99
C THR A 106 0.13 -0.29 1.24
N ALA A 107 0.57 -0.43 2.51
CA ALA A 107 2.00 -0.50 2.83
C ALA A 107 2.67 -1.75 2.21
N PHE A 108 1.99 -2.89 2.26
CA PHE A 108 2.47 -4.13 1.68
C PHE A 108 2.55 -4.06 0.14
N ASP A 109 1.56 -3.42 -0.51
CA ASP A 109 1.56 -3.20 -1.95
C ASP A 109 2.79 -2.40 -2.41
N HIS A 110 3.12 -1.31 -1.72
CA HIS A 110 4.31 -0.52 -2.03
C HIS A 110 5.62 -1.26 -1.72
N PHE A 111 5.63 -2.13 -0.69
CA PHE A 111 6.76 -3.01 -0.44
C PHE A 111 6.98 -4.01 -1.59
N LEU A 112 5.91 -4.63 -2.09
CA LEU A 112 6.01 -5.49 -3.28
C LEU A 112 6.50 -4.69 -4.48
N LYS A 113 5.97 -3.49 -4.73
CA LYS A 113 6.46 -2.59 -5.78
C LYS A 113 7.96 -2.32 -5.69
N SER A 114 8.44 -1.99 -4.49
CA SER A 114 9.89 -1.81 -4.27
C SER A 114 10.72 -3.02 -4.70
N ILE A 115 10.27 -4.23 -4.38
CA ILE A 115 10.98 -5.46 -4.76
C ILE A 115 10.88 -5.70 -6.29
N PHE A 116 9.67 -5.74 -6.83
CA PHE A 116 9.47 -6.12 -8.23
C PHE A 116 10.00 -5.06 -9.20
N GLU A 117 9.83 -3.77 -8.94
CA GLU A 117 10.41 -2.72 -9.78
C GLU A 117 11.94 -2.78 -9.73
N THR A 118 12.53 -3.11 -8.59
CA THR A 118 14.00 -3.20 -8.46
C THR A 118 14.58 -4.42 -9.15
N PHE A 119 14.00 -5.60 -8.95
CA PHE A 119 14.59 -6.88 -9.39
C PHE A 119 14.04 -7.40 -10.71
N THR A 120 12.83 -6.98 -11.10
CA THR A 120 12.13 -7.53 -12.27
C THR A 120 11.76 -6.48 -13.30
N HIS A 121 12.38 -5.29 -13.28
CA HIS A 121 12.06 -4.19 -14.20
C HIS A 121 12.03 -4.60 -15.68
N SER A 122 13.04 -5.34 -16.14
CA SER A 122 13.12 -5.82 -17.53
C SER A 122 11.99 -6.79 -17.89
N ALA A 123 11.56 -7.61 -16.92
CA ALA A 123 10.40 -8.50 -17.06
C ALA A 123 9.06 -7.72 -16.95
N TYR A 124 9.04 -6.63 -16.18
CA TYR A 124 7.88 -5.75 -16.01
C TYR A 124 7.54 -5.01 -17.30
N LEU A 125 8.55 -4.50 -18.02
CA LEU A 125 8.35 -3.85 -19.32
C LEU A 125 7.92 -4.81 -20.43
N SER A 126 8.26 -6.09 -20.32
CA SER A 126 7.98 -7.09 -21.35
C SER A 126 6.71 -7.91 -21.09
N ASN A 127 6.17 -7.91 -19.86
CA ASN A 127 5.01 -8.71 -19.50
C ASN A 127 3.98 -7.92 -18.66
N PRO A 128 2.86 -7.49 -19.26
CA PRO A 128 1.83 -6.72 -18.55
C PRO A 128 1.17 -7.51 -17.41
N ASN A 129 1.29 -8.84 -17.39
CA ASN A 129 0.71 -9.68 -16.34
C ASN A 129 1.44 -9.56 -14.99
N LEU A 130 2.66 -9.00 -14.95
CA LEU A 130 3.41 -8.89 -13.70
C LEU A 130 2.72 -7.97 -12.68
N SER A 131 2.10 -6.88 -13.14
CA SER A 131 1.27 -6.01 -12.32
C SER A 131 0.07 -6.74 -11.69
N ILE A 132 -0.52 -7.68 -12.43
CA ILE A 132 -1.65 -8.50 -11.94
C ILE A 132 -1.17 -9.42 -10.82
N TYR A 133 -0.03 -10.10 -10.98
CA TYR A 133 0.50 -10.97 -9.94
C TYR A 133 0.78 -10.23 -8.63
N MET A 134 1.31 -9.01 -8.71
CA MET A 134 1.55 -8.16 -7.54
C MET A 134 0.24 -7.81 -6.83
N SER A 135 -0.78 -7.42 -7.60
CA SER A 135 -2.10 -7.10 -7.08
C SER A 135 -2.76 -8.30 -6.38
N VAL A 136 -2.59 -9.51 -6.92
CA VAL A 136 -3.11 -10.75 -6.33
C VAL A 136 -2.47 -11.05 -4.96
N LEU A 137 -1.17 -10.82 -4.80
CA LEU A 137 -0.50 -10.97 -3.50
C LEU A 137 -1.06 -10.01 -2.44
N SER A 138 -1.30 -8.75 -2.81
CA SER A 138 -1.93 -7.75 -1.94
C SER A 138 -3.35 -8.18 -1.52
N VAL A 139 -4.12 -8.81 -2.42
CA VAL A 139 -5.44 -9.36 -2.10
C VAL A 139 -5.35 -10.53 -1.11
N PHE A 140 -4.43 -11.48 -1.31
CA PHE A 140 -4.22 -12.58 -0.36
C PHE A 140 -3.81 -12.07 1.02
N PHE A 141 -2.95 -11.05 1.07
CA PHE A 141 -2.57 -10.41 2.33
C PHE A 141 -3.78 -9.77 3.03
N MET A 142 -4.64 -9.07 2.28
CA MET A 142 -5.91 -8.52 2.81
C MET A 142 -6.80 -9.62 3.38
N LEU A 143 -6.98 -10.73 2.67
CA LEU A 143 -7.80 -11.86 3.11
C LEU A 143 -7.24 -12.51 4.39
N GLY A 144 -5.92 -12.67 4.48
CA GLY A 144 -5.25 -13.18 5.69
C GLY A 144 -5.52 -12.30 6.91
N LEU A 145 -5.37 -10.98 6.76
CA LEU A 145 -5.69 -10.03 7.83
C LEU A 145 -7.18 -10.04 8.18
N PHE A 146 -8.06 -10.11 7.19
CA PHE A 146 -9.50 -10.19 7.40
C PHE A 146 -9.90 -11.42 8.22
N VAL A 147 -9.35 -12.60 7.90
CA VAL A 147 -9.58 -13.85 8.67
C VAL A 147 -9.06 -13.71 10.10
N PHE A 148 -7.87 -13.12 10.28
CA PHE A 148 -7.28 -12.92 11.61
C PHE A 148 -8.13 -12.00 12.50
N PHE A 149 -8.58 -10.85 11.97
CA PHE A 149 -9.39 -9.89 12.71
C PHE A 149 -10.84 -10.35 12.93
N SER A 150 -11.41 -11.12 12.00
CA SER A 150 -12.76 -11.68 12.17
C SER A 150 -12.81 -12.78 13.23
N LYS A 151 -11.81 -13.67 13.31
CA LYS A 151 -11.71 -14.68 14.38
C LYS A 151 -11.64 -14.06 15.78
N ARG A 152 -10.90 -12.96 15.94
CA ARG A 152 -10.81 -12.21 17.21
C ARG A 152 -12.14 -11.59 17.65
N ALA A 153 -13.03 -11.27 16.72
CA ALA A 153 -14.36 -10.74 17.05
C ALA A 153 -15.27 -11.84 17.61
N THR A 154 -15.24 -13.05 17.02
CA THR A 154 -16.10 -14.17 17.44
C THR A 154 -15.69 -14.78 18.79
N SER A 155 -14.38 -14.97 19.03
CA SER A 155 -13.88 -15.56 20.29
C SER A 155 -14.23 -14.71 21.52
N LYS A 156 -14.22 -13.38 21.39
CA LYS A 156 -14.59 -12.48 22.51
C LYS A 156 -16.08 -12.50 22.84
N THR A 157 -16.93 -12.74 21.85
CA THR A 157 -18.38 -12.86 22.10
C THR A 157 -18.69 -14.14 22.87
N ALA A 158 -17.95 -15.23 22.62
CA ALA A 158 -18.12 -16.49 23.32
C ALA A 158 -17.67 -16.46 24.79
N GLU A 159 -16.74 -15.57 25.17
CA GLU A 159 -16.31 -15.36 26.57
C GLU A 159 -17.24 -14.43 27.38
N MET A 160 -18.20 -13.76 26.72
CA MET A 160 -19.15 -12.84 27.36
C MET A 160 -20.54 -13.43 27.57
N ILE A 161 -20.77 -14.68 27.14
CA ILE A 161 -21.98 -15.47 27.38
C ILE A 161 -21.65 -16.49 28.46
#